data_AF-A0A1T4YGW4-F1
#
_entry.id   AF-A0A1T4YGW4-F1
#
_cell.length_a   1.000
_cell.length_b   1.000
_cell.length_c   1.000
_cell.angle_alpha   90.00
_cell.angle_beta   90.00
_cell.angle_gamma   90.00
#
_symmetry.space_group_name_H-M   'P 1'
#
loop_
_entity.id
_entity.type
_entity.pdbx_description
1 polymer ?
#
loop_
_entity_poly.entity_id
_entity_poly.type
_entity_poly.pdbx_seq_one_letter_code
_entity_poly.pdbx_strand_id
1 'polypeptide(L)'
;MSSDPLNEPIRLKTLLQWRREGLLTEDGFREAQKLLQPPAAWFTWLRLELALIGMALVLSGIVFFFAWNWQGMGRFEKLGLIQGALLLCVLTALKLGLRELGGRLMMLAAVVMTGVFLAVFGQIYQTGADAYQLFTGWAALTLIGVLATGFEGLWALWLVILQVGIVLFWSQVAGPAWKWTEDAALMSLAAVNLVALFVREWVNPPGSRAWLRTLLVAAVLVLFIIPALTFVFSGAGEHAYRVAYLPAWMLITAAGYLYFRFRRRDFTCVALVCANAAVFAVSVIGRGIVELDDDFAFFLLSIIVVAATAGLTVWLAHEYKSMKHLSR
;
A
#
# COMPACT_ATOMS: atom_id res chain seq x y z
N MET A 1 35.41 -0.80 31.33
CA MET A 1 35.32 -1.75 30.20
C MET A 1 35.29 -0.92 28.93
N SER A 2 36.44 -0.74 28.27
CA SER A 2 36.53 -0.04 27.00
C SER A 2 35.82 -0.91 25.95
N SER A 3 34.80 -0.36 25.29
CA SER A 3 34.24 -0.96 24.09
C SER A 3 35.36 -0.95 23.04
N ASP A 4 35.67 -2.12 22.50
CA ASP A 4 36.58 -2.24 21.37
C ASP A 4 36.04 -1.38 20.20
N PRO A 5 36.76 -0.33 19.76
CA PRO A 5 36.30 0.56 18.70
C PRO A 5 36.05 -0.16 17.37
N LEU A 6 36.56 -1.39 17.20
CA LEU A 6 36.30 -2.24 16.03
C LEU A 6 34.91 -2.89 16.04
N ASN A 7 34.20 -2.89 17.19
CA ASN A 7 32.86 -3.48 17.33
C ASN A 7 31.72 -2.48 17.14
N GLU A 8 32.01 -1.19 16.94
CA GLU A 8 30.98 -0.20 16.65
C GLU A 8 30.79 -0.03 15.13
N PRO A 9 29.55 0.10 14.64
CA PRO A 9 29.31 0.39 13.23
C PRO A 9 29.96 1.73 12.89
N ILE A 10 30.90 1.69 11.94
CA ILE A 10 31.63 2.87 11.47
C ILE A 10 30.60 3.90 10.97
N ARG A 11 30.72 5.15 11.42
CA ARG A 11 29.85 6.28 11.02
C ARG A 11 30.67 7.32 10.25
N LEU A 12 29.98 8.12 9.43
CA LEU A 12 30.63 9.18 8.64
C LEU A 12 31.41 10.18 9.52
N LYS A 13 30.91 10.47 10.74
CA LYS A 13 31.62 11.31 11.72
C LYS A 13 32.97 10.71 12.13
N THR A 14 33.03 9.39 12.32
CA THR A 14 34.24 8.65 12.69
C THR A 14 35.26 8.68 11.56
N LEU A 15 34.84 8.49 10.30
CA LEU A 15 35.72 8.62 9.13
C LEU A 15 36.28 10.04 8.97
N LEU A 16 35.45 11.07 9.19
CA LEU A 16 35.89 12.46 9.14
C LEU A 16 36.88 12.79 10.27
N GLN A 17 36.69 12.20 11.44
CA GLN A 17 37.60 12.34 12.57
C GLN A 17 38.95 11.68 12.26
N TRP A 18 38.96 10.45 11.75
CA TRP A 18 40.19 9.76 11.33
C TRP A 18 40.93 10.47 10.19
N ARG A 19 40.21 11.15 9.29
CA ARG A 19 40.83 12.05 8.29
C ARG A 19 41.48 13.27 8.94
N ARG A 20 40.82 13.90 9.92
CA ARG A 20 41.38 15.05 10.66
C ARG A 20 42.59 14.67 11.51
N GLU A 21 42.60 13.45 12.05
CA GLU A 21 43.70 12.89 12.85
C GLU A 21 44.85 12.35 11.98
N GLY A 22 44.75 12.43 10.64
CA GLY A 22 45.79 11.96 9.72
C GLY A 22 45.92 10.43 9.60
N LEU A 23 44.97 9.69 10.18
CA LEU A 23 44.94 8.22 10.17
C LEU A 23 44.45 7.62 8.85
N LEU A 24 43.83 8.43 7.97
CA LEU A 24 43.37 8.05 6.63
C LEU A 24 44.01 8.95 5.57
N THR A 25 44.65 8.32 4.58
CA THR A 25 45.01 8.97 3.31
C THR A 25 43.75 9.36 2.54
N GLU A 26 43.86 10.37 1.68
CA GLU A 26 42.73 10.90 0.89
C GLU A 26 42.06 9.81 0.03
N ASP A 27 42.85 8.88 -0.51
CA ASP A 27 42.35 7.72 -1.26
C ASP A 27 41.66 6.68 -0.36
N GLY A 28 42.18 6.44 0.84
CA GLY A 28 41.57 5.54 1.83
C GLY A 28 40.25 6.07 2.36
N PHE A 29 40.14 7.39 2.57
CA PHE A 29 38.89 8.04 2.93
C PHE A 29 37.83 7.90 1.83
N ARG A 30 38.21 8.08 0.55
CA ARG A 30 37.29 7.91 -0.58
C ARG A 30 36.76 6.48 -0.71
N GLU A 31 37.62 5.47 -0.56
CA GLU A 31 37.21 4.06 -0.56
C GLU A 31 36.27 3.73 0.61
N ALA A 32 36.63 4.16 1.82
CA ALA A 32 35.80 3.94 3.01
C ALA A 32 34.44 4.66 2.93
N GLN A 33 34.40 5.85 2.32
CA GLN A 33 33.16 6.59 2.10
C GLN A 33 32.21 5.88 1.13
N LYS A 34 32.73 5.25 0.06
CA LYS A 34 31.93 4.45 -0.87
C LYS A 34 31.25 3.26 -0.18
N LEU A 35 31.91 2.66 0.80
CA LEU A 35 31.40 1.54 1.60
C LEU A 35 30.33 1.97 2.61
N LEU A 36 30.49 3.16 3.22
CA LEU A 36 29.58 3.66 4.26
C LEU A 36 28.32 4.34 3.74
N GLN A 37 28.46 5.10 2.67
CA GLN A 37 27.36 5.76 1.99
C GLN A 37 27.53 5.49 0.50
N PRO A 38 27.05 4.36 -0.02
CA PRO A 38 27.05 4.15 -1.46
C PRO A 38 26.24 5.30 -2.07
N PRO A 39 26.86 6.27 -2.78
CA PRO A 39 26.14 7.39 -3.38
C PRO A 39 25.05 6.90 -4.34
N ALA A 40 25.23 5.68 -4.83
CA ALA A 40 24.31 4.94 -5.68
C ALA A 40 22.89 4.77 -5.09
N ALA A 41 22.68 4.67 -3.77
CA ALA A 41 21.35 4.41 -3.23
C ALA A 41 20.42 5.64 -3.39
N TRP A 42 20.92 6.82 -3.02
CA TRP A 42 20.22 8.11 -3.24
C TRP A 42 19.96 8.35 -4.72
N PHE A 43 20.98 8.16 -5.58
CA PHE A 43 20.80 8.37 -7.02
C PHE A 43 19.84 7.35 -7.65
N THR A 44 19.80 6.11 -7.17
CA THR A 44 18.85 5.10 -7.65
C THR A 44 17.42 5.45 -7.25
N TRP A 45 17.22 5.90 -6.01
CA TRP A 45 15.93 6.41 -5.56
C TRP A 45 15.50 7.63 -6.39
N LEU A 46 16.37 8.63 -6.52
CA LEU A 46 16.10 9.86 -7.28
C LEU A 46 15.81 9.56 -8.76
N ARG A 47 16.55 8.64 -9.39
CA ARG A 47 16.29 8.20 -10.78
C ARG A 47 14.91 7.59 -10.92
N LEU A 48 14.48 6.76 -9.97
CA LEU A 48 13.15 6.17 -9.98
C LEU A 48 12.08 7.26 -9.82
N GLU A 49 12.21 8.15 -8.84
CA GLU A 49 11.24 9.23 -8.59
C GLU A 49 11.13 10.16 -9.80
N LEU A 50 12.25 10.62 -10.36
CA LEU A 50 12.26 11.47 -11.55
C LEU A 50 11.66 10.75 -12.77
N ALA A 51 11.91 9.45 -12.93
CA ALA A 51 11.32 8.68 -14.01
C ALA A 51 9.81 8.51 -13.83
N LEU A 52 9.33 8.29 -12.61
CA LEU A 52 7.90 8.22 -12.29
C LEU A 52 7.21 9.56 -12.52
N ILE A 53 7.83 10.67 -12.11
CA ILE A 53 7.32 12.03 -12.35
C ILE A 53 7.28 12.31 -13.86
N GLY A 54 8.37 12.03 -14.58
CA GLY A 54 8.43 12.23 -16.03
C GLY A 54 7.36 11.42 -16.76
N MET A 55 7.18 10.15 -16.38
CA MET A 55 6.11 9.30 -16.91
C MET A 55 4.73 9.86 -16.58
N ALA A 56 4.49 10.31 -15.36
CA ALA A 56 3.21 10.89 -14.96
C ALA A 56 2.89 12.17 -15.75
N LEU A 57 3.88 13.03 -15.99
CA LEU A 57 3.74 14.23 -16.82
C LEU A 57 3.41 13.88 -18.27
N VAL A 58 4.08 12.88 -18.85
CA VAL A 58 3.78 12.41 -20.22
C VAL A 58 2.36 11.84 -20.30
N LEU A 59 1.96 10.98 -19.37
CA LEU A 59 0.61 10.39 -19.34
C LEU A 59 -0.46 11.47 -19.15
N SER A 60 -0.21 12.45 -18.27
CA SER A 60 -1.09 13.61 -18.09
C SER A 60 -1.19 14.45 -19.37
N GLY A 61 -0.06 14.70 -20.05
CA GLY A 61 -0.03 15.38 -21.34
C GLY A 61 -0.85 14.64 -22.41
N ILE A 62 -0.81 13.31 -22.44
CA ILE A 62 -1.64 12.49 -23.33
C ILE A 62 -3.13 12.72 -23.01
N VAL A 63 -3.53 12.67 -21.75
CA VAL A 63 -4.93 12.91 -21.33
C VAL A 63 -5.39 14.31 -21.75
N PHE A 64 -4.58 15.35 -21.49
CA PHE A 64 -4.92 16.72 -21.88
C PHE A 64 -4.96 16.92 -23.40
N PHE A 65 -4.09 16.24 -24.14
CA PHE A 65 -4.13 16.23 -25.59
C PHE A 65 -5.46 15.70 -26.12
N PHE A 66 -5.95 14.59 -25.57
CA PHE A 66 -7.28 14.05 -25.93
C PHE A 66 -8.41 14.98 -25.49
N ALA A 67 -8.32 15.58 -24.30
CA ALA A 67 -9.33 16.51 -23.81
C ALA A 67 -9.46 17.74 -24.72
N TRP A 68 -8.34 18.34 -25.12
CA TRP A 68 -8.31 19.51 -26.00
C TRP A 68 -8.81 19.18 -27.41
N ASN A 69 -8.34 18.07 -27.99
CA ASN A 69 -8.67 17.70 -29.38
C ASN A 69 -9.98 16.89 -29.49
N TRP A 70 -10.73 16.69 -28.40
CA TRP A 70 -11.84 15.76 -28.33
C TRP A 70 -12.90 15.97 -29.41
N GLN A 71 -13.27 17.23 -29.66
CA GLN A 71 -14.31 17.58 -30.65
C GLN A 71 -13.83 17.41 -32.09
N GLY A 72 -12.52 17.55 -32.34
CA GLY A 72 -11.94 17.46 -33.68
C GLY A 72 -11.59 16.04 -34.12
N MET A 73 -11.61 15.06 -33.22
CA MET A 73 -11.19 13.69 -33.51
C MET A 73 -12.36 12.74 -33.75
N GLY A 74 -12.28 11.95 -34.81
CA GLY A 74 -13.17 10.83 -35.05
C GLY A 74 -12.98 9.70 -34.04
N ARG A 75 -14.00 8.83 -33.88
CA ARG A 75 -13.94 7.69 -32.93
C ARG A 75 -12.76 6.75 -33.16
N PHE A 76 -12.42 6.49 -34.43
CA PHE A 76 -11.32 5.60 -34.80
C PHE A 76 -9.96 6.25 -34.58
N GLU A 77 -9.86 7.57 -34.74
CA GLU A 77 -8.63 8.32 -34.45
C GLU A 77 -8.36 8.30 -32.95
N LYS A 78 -9.39 8.56 -32.13
CA LYS A 78 -9.31 8.49 -30.66
C LYS A 78 -8.78 7.14 -30.21
N LEU A 79 -9.45 6.06 -30.60
CA LEU A 79 -9.08 4.70 -30.19
C LEU A 79 -7.74 4.26 -30.80
N GLY A 80 -7.50 4.58 -32.07
CA GLY A 80 -6.29 4.20 -32.79
C GLY A 80 -5.03 4.84 -32.21
N LEU A 81 -5.08 6.13 -31.83
CA LEU A 81 -3.96 6.81 -31.19
C LEU A 81 -3.63 6.21 -29.82
N ILE A 82 -4.65 5.94 -29.00
CA ILE A 82 -4.47 5.33 -27.67
C ILE A 82 -3.93 3.91 -27.81
N GLN A 83 -4.47 3.11 -28.72
CA GLN A 83 -3.98 1.76 -29.00
C GLN A 83 -2.54 1.77 -29.53
N GLY A 84 -2.19 2.71 -30.42
CA GLY A 84 -0.82 2.88 -30.91
C GLY A 84 0.16 3.19 -29.78
N ALA A 85 -0.20 4.13 -28.90
CA ALA A 85 0.61 4.47 -27.72
C ALA A 85 0.73 3.28 -26.74
N LEU A 86 -0.37 2.56 -26.49
CA LEU A 86 -0.38 1.35 -25.67
C LEU A 86 0.56 0.27 -26.24
N LEU A 87 0.45 -0.02 -27.54
CA LEU A 87 1.33 -0.96 -28.23
C LEU A 87 2.79 -0.53 -28.13
N LEU A 88 3.08 0.76 -28.32
CA LEU A 88 4.43 1.28 -28.17
C LEU A 88 4.97 1.05 -26.75
N CYS A 89 4.17 1.31 -25.72
CA CYS A 89 4.57 1.04 -24.33
C CYS A 89 4.88 -0.45 -24.12
N VAL A 90 4.00 -1.36 -24.57
CA VAL A 90 4.19 -2.81 -24.41
C VAL A 90 5.43 -3.30 -25.18
N LEU A 91 5.58 -2.92 -26.45
CA LEU A 91 6.73 -3.33 -27.28
C LEU A 91 8.04 -2.79 -26.70
N THR A 92 8.05 -1.55 -26.21
CA THR A 92 9.22 -0.96 -25.56
C THR A 92 9.52 -1.68 -24.24
N ALA A 93 8.50 -2.05 -23.46
CA ALA A 93 8.67 -2.82 -22.23
C ALA A 93 9.33 -4.18 -22.49
N LEU A 94 8.88 -4.88 -23.54
CA LEU A 94 9.45 -6.15 -23.96
C LEU A 94 10.89 -5.99 -24.47
N LYS A 95 11.16 -4.95 -25.27
CA LYS A 95 12.50 -4.66 -25.81
C LYS A 95 13.51 -4.30 -24.72
N LEU A 96 13.10 -3.53 -23.72
CA LEU A 96 13.95 -3.14 -22.59
C LEU A 96 14.11 -4.26 -21.54
N GLY A 97 13.26 -5.30 -21.62
CA GLY A 97 13.24 -6.42 -20.67
C GLY A 97 12.36 -6.14 -19.45
N LEU A 98 11.41 -7.04 -19.17
CA LEU A 98 10.41 -6.88 -18.10
C LEU A 98 10.97 -6.93 -16.67
N ARG A 99 12.22 -7.37 -16.51
CA ARG A 99 12.93 -7.38 -15.22
C ARG A 99 13.73 -6.11 -14.97
N GLU A 100 14.03 -5.36 -16.03
CA GLU A 100 14.76 -4.10 -15.93
C GLU A 100 13.83 -2.95 -15.53
N LEU A 101 14.41 -1.91 -14.90
CA LEU A 101 13.64 -0.75 -14.46
C LEU A 101 12.88 -0.09 -15.63
N GLY A 102 13.54 0.08 -16.77
CA GLY A 102 12.93 0.67 -17.96
C GLY A 102 11.71 -0.14 -18.44
N GLY A 103 11.83 -1.47 -18.53
CA GLY A 103 10.72 -2.32 -18.94
C GLY A 103 9.55 -2.32 -17.94
N ARG A 104 9.85 -2.30 -16.63
CA ARG A 104 8.82 -2.17 -15.58
C ARG A 104 8.05 -0.85 -15.67
N LEU A 105 8.75 0.26 -15.91
CA LEU A 105 8.12 1.57 -16.06
C LEU A 105 7.28 1.66 -17.34
N MET A 106 7.76 1.10 -18.46
CA MET A 106 6.97 1.05 -19.70
C MET A 106 5.74 0.16 -19.55
N MET A 107 5.83 -0.92 -18.79
CA MET A 107 4.66 -1.75 -18.48
C MET A 107 3.67 -1.03 -17.55
N LEU A 108 4.16 -0.24 -16.59
CA LEU A 108 3.31 0.63 -15.78
C LEU A 108 2.57 1.66 -16.66
N ALA A 109 3.28 2.32 -17.58
CA ALA A 109 2.65 3.20 -18.56
C ALA A 109 1.60 2.45 -19.41
N ALA A 110 1.89 1.22 -19.85
CA ALA A 110 0.93 0.40 -20.58
C ALA A 110 -0.34 0.11 -19.74
N VAL A 111 -0.19 -0.23 -18.45
CA VAL A 111 -1.35 -0.43 -17.56
C VAL A 111 -2.20 0.83 -17.46
N VAL A 112 -1.59 2.01 -17.31
CA VAL A 112 -2.34 3.28 -17.27
C VAL A 112 -3.02 3.57 -18.61
N MET A 113 -2.31 3.36 -19.73
CA MET A 113 -2.87 3.55 -21.08
C MET A 113 -4.04 2.62 -21.38
N THR A 114 -4.06 1.40 -20.84
CA THR A 114 -5.23 0.51 -20.88
C THR A 114 -6.43 1.15 -20.18
N GLY A 115 -6.24 1.80 -19.04
CA GLY A 115 -7.29 2.55 -18.35
C GLY A 115 -7.80 3.74 -19.17
N VAL A 116 -6.89 4.52 -19.78
CA VAL A 116 -7.25 5.62 -20.70
C VAL A 116 -8.07 5.10 -21.89
N PHE A 117 -7.65 3.98 -22.47
CA PHE A 117 -8.38 3.31 -23.56
C PHE A 117 -9.80 2.95 -23.14
N LEU A 118 -9.96 2.27 -22.00
CA LEU A 118 -11.27 1.83 -21.51
C LEU A 118 -12.17 3.01 -21.13
N ALA A 119 -11.62 4.08 -20.56
CA ALA A 119 -12.37 5.30 -20.26
C ALA A 119 -12.89 5.98 -21.53
N VAL A 120 -12.04 6.14 -22.54
CA VAL A 120 -12.43 6.73 -23.84
C VAL A 120 -13.41 5.84 -24.58
N PHE A 121 -13.22 4.52 -24.53
CA PHE A 121 -14.18 3.55 -25.06
C PHE A 121 -15.55 3.71 -24.40
N GLY A 122 -15.60 3.79 -23.07
CA GLY A 122 -16.85 3.96 -22.33
C GLY A 122 -17.57 5.27 -22.62
N GLN A 123 -16.82 6.35 -22.89
CA GLN A 123 -17.39 7.63 -23.33
C GLN A 123 -17.93 7.58 -24.75
N ILE A 124 -17.21 6.97 -25.69
CA ILE A 124 -17.63 6.88 -27.11
C ILE A 124 -18.91 6.05 -27.25
N TYR A 125 -19.00 4.93 -26.53
CA TYR A 125 -20.13 3.99 -26.62
C TYR A 125 -21.19 4.21 -25.52
N GLN A 126 -21.11 5.33 -24.79
CA GLN A 126 -22.09 5.75 -23.79
C GLN A 126 -22.35 4.70 -22.68
N THR A 127 -21.41 3.80 -22.42
CA THR A 127 -21.53 2.86 -21.29
C THR A 127 -21.17 3.51 -19.94
N GLY A 128 -20.68 4.75 -19.98
CA GLY A 128 -20.09 5.43 -18.81
C GLY A 128 -18.61 5.09 -18.66
N ALA A 129 -17.81 6.07 -18.24
CA ALA A 129 -16.37 5.86 -17.99
C ALA A 129 -16.11 5.19 -16.62
N ASP A 130 -17.13 5.15 -15.77
CA ASP A 130 -17.15 4.65 -14.40
C ASP A 130 -17.91 3.32 -14.27
N ALA A 131 -18.24 2.64 -15.37
CA ALA A 131 -18.90 1.33 -15.33
C ALA A 131 -17.98 0.28 -14.68
N TYR A 132 -18.51 -0.51 -13.73
CA TYR A 132 -17.71 -1.48 -12.99
C TYR A 132 -17.04 -2.53 -13.90
N GLN A 133 -17.68 -2.88 -15.03
CA GLN A 133 -17.14 -3.83 -16.00
C GLN A 133 -15.85 -3.32 -16.66
N LEU A 134 -15.71 -2.01 -16.81
CA LEU A 134 -14.48 -1.42 -17.37
C LEU A 134 -13.31 -1.59 -16.40
N PHE A 135 -13.53 -1.42 -15.10
CA PHE A 135 -12.47 -1.57 -14.10
C PHE A 135 -12.11 -3.04 -13.83
N THR A 136 -13.09 -3.94 -13.80
CA THR A 136 -12.81 -5.38 -13.68
C THR A 136 -12.15 -5.93 -14.94
N GLY A 137 -12.58 -5.47 -16.12
CA GLY A 137 -11.91 -5.73 -17.39
C GLY A 137 -10.49 -5.18 -17.43
N TRP A 138 -10.27 -3.96 -16.92
CA TRP A 138 -8.95 -3.35 -16.80
C TRP A 138 -8.02 -4.21 -15.93
N ALA A 139 -8.48 -4.64 -14.76
CA ALA A 139 -7.72 -5.53 -13.88
C ALA A 139 -7.41 -6.86 -14.59
N ALA A 140 -8.39 -7.48 -15.26
CA ALA A 140 -8.20 -8.74 -15.96
C ALA A 140 -7.16 -8.64 -17.09
N LEU A 141 -7.28 -7.61 -17.95
CA LEU A 141 -6.39 -7.39 -19.08
C LEU A 141 -4.94 -7.10 -18.66
N THR A 142 -4.75 -6.46 -17.51
CA THR A 142 -3.42 -6.03 -17.04
C THR A 142 -2.74 -7.06 -16.14
N LEU A 143 -3.47 -8.06 -15.64
CA LEU A 143 -2.95 -9.09 -14.73
C LEU A 143 -1.73 -9.83 -15.31
N ILE A 144 -1.80 -10.24 -16.57
CA ILE A 144 -0.67 -10.95 -17.23
C ILE A 144 0.59 -10.10 -17.22
N GLY A 145 0.46 -8.79 -17.44
CA GLY A 145 1.58 -7.86 -17.41
C GLY A 145 2.17 -7.63 -16.01
N VAL A 146 1.29 -7.56 -15.01
CA VAL A 146 1.67 -7.45 -13.60
C VAL A 146 2.44 -8.68 -13.15
N LEU A 147 1.95 -9.88 -13.51
CA LEU A 147 2.62 -11.15 -13.25
C LEU A 147 3.98 -11.23 -13.94
N ALA A 148 4.05 -10.85 -15.22
CA ALA A 148 5.28 -10.97 -16.02
C ALA A 148 6.42 -10.06 -15.53
N THR A 149 6.10 -8.87 -14.99
CA THR A 149 7.11 -7.93 -14.47
C THR A 149 7.53 -8.23 -13.04
N GLY A 150 6.64 -8.81 -12.23
CA GLY A 150 6.86 -9.04 -10.79
C GLY A 150 7.12 -7.75 -10.01
N PHE A 151 6.78 -6.59 -10.56
CA PHE A 151 7.08 -5.29 -9.96
C PHE A 151 6.04 -4.93 -8.90
N GLU A 152 6.48 -4.67 -7.67
CA GLU A 152 5.58 -4.35 -6.55
C GLU A 152 4.71 -3.11 -6.80
N GLY A 153 5.23 -2.09 -7.50
CA GLY A 153 4.44 -0.90 -7.84
C GLY A 153 3.28 -1.21 -8.78
N LEU A 154 3.48 -2.14 -9.72
CA LEU A 154 2.43 -2.62 -10.63
C LEU A 154 1.39 -3.45 -9.89
N TRP A 155 1.80 -4.30 -8.95
CA TRP A 155 0.87 -5.02 -8.07
C TRP A 155 0.01 -4.08 -7.23
N ALA A 156 0.61 -3.03 -6.66
CA ALA A 156 -0.13 -2.03 -5.90
C ALA A 156 -1.19 -1.32 -6.77
N LEU A 157 -0.79 -0.86 -7.96
CA LEU A 157 -1.71 -0.24 -8.92
C LEU A 157 -2.84 -1.20 -9.33
N TRP A 158 -2.51 -2.45 -9.65
CA TRP A 158 -3.48 -3.46 -10.04
C TRP A 158 -4.50 -3.74 -8.93
N LEU A 159 -4.06 -3.84 -7.68
CA LEU A 159 -4.95 -4.00 -6.54
C LEU A 159 -5.87 -2.79 -6.37
N VAL A 160 -5.38 -1.56 -6.56
CA VAL A 160 -6.23 -0.37 -6.54
C VAL A 160 -7.30 -0.43 -7.63
N ILE A 161 -6.92 -0.79 -8.86
CA ILE A 161 -7.87 -0.93 -9.98
C ILE A 161 -8.96 -1.96 -9.64
N LEU A 162 -8.56 -3.13 -9.12
CA LEU A 162 -9.49 -4.18 -8.72
C LEU A 162 -10.44 -3.71 -7.60
N GLN A 163 -9.91 -3.02 -6.59
CA GLN A 163 -10.68 -2.49 -5.48
C GLN A 163 -11.71 -1.45 -5.94
N VAL A 164 -11.32 -0.55 -6.86
CA VAL A 164 -12.26 0.40 -7.49
C VAL A 164 -13.36 -0.36 -8.24
N GLY A 165 -13.00 -1.41 -9.00
CA GLY A 165 -13.97 -2.27 -9.66
C GLY A 165 -14.97 -2.93 -8.71
N ILE A 166 -14.52 -3.38 -7.53
CA ILE A 166 -15.39 -3.96 -6.50
C ILE A 166 -16.32 -2.91 -5.89
N VAL A 167 -15.81 -1.71 -5.59
CA VAL A 167 -16.63 -0.61 -5.06
C VAL A 167 -17.71 -0.19 -6.06
N LEU A 168 -17.35 -0.05 -7.34
CA LEU A 168 -18.30 0.28 -8.40
C LEU A 168 -19.33 -0.84 -8.62
N PHE A 169 -18.90 -2.10 -8.53
CA PHE A 169 -19.82 -3.24 -8.60
C PHE A 169 -20.82 -3.20 -7.44
N TRP A 170 -20.37 -2.87 -6.23
CA TRP A 170 -21.27 -2.70 -5.10
C TRP A 170 -22.24 -1.54 -5.32
N SER A 171 -21.78 -0.36 -5.73
CA SER A 171 -22.65 0.80 -5.91
C SER A 171 -23.65 0.65 -7.06
N GLN A 172 -23.27 -0.04 -8.14
CA GLN A 172 -24.09 -0.17 -9.35
C GLN A 172 -24.99 -1.41 -9.34
N VAL A 173 -24.59 -2.49 -8.66
CA VAL A 173 -25.28 -3.79 -8.71
C VAL A 173 -25.58 -4.35 -7.32
N ALA A 174 -24.56 -4.66 -6.52
CA ALA A 174 -24.75 -5.47 -5.32
C ALA A 174 -25.55 -4.74 -4.22
N GLY A 175 -25.32 -3.44 -4.05
CA GLY A 175 -26.09 -2.60 -3.13
C GLY A 175 -27.55 -2.47 -3.58
N PRO A 176 -27.84 -1.90 -4.78
CA PRO A 176 -29.21 -1.68 -5.22
C PRO A 176 -30.01 -2.96 -5.49
N ALA A 177 -29.45 -3.92 -6.21
CA ALA A 177 -30.18 -5.11 -6.66
C ALA A 177 -30.16 -6.24 -5.63
N TRP A 178 -29.02 -6.47 -4.97
CA TRP A 178 -28.86 -7.59 -4.02
C TRP A 178 -28.95 -7.16 -2.56
N LYS A 179 -29.14 -5.86 -2.30
CA LYS A 179 -29.26 -5.27 -0.96
C LYS A 179 -28.06 -5.57 -0.07
N TRP A 180 -26.86 -5.66 -0.64
CA TRP A 180 -25.64 -5.84 0.13
C TRP A 180 -25.32 -4.57 0.91
N THR A 181 -25.09 -4.72 2.22
CA THR A 181 -24.71 -3.59 3.08
C THR A 181 -23.31 -3.07 2.77
N GLU A 182 -23.05 -1.81 3.10
CA GLU A 182 -21.71 -1.20 3.03
C GLU A 182 -20.65 -2.04 3.77
N ASP A 183 -21.01 -2.56 4.95
CA ASP A 183 -20.11 -3.43 5.72
C ASP A 183 -19.69 -4.68 4.93
N ALA A 184 -20.59 -5.25 4.13
CA ALA A 184 -20.29 -6.43 3.32
C ALA A 184 -19.35 -6.08 2.16
N ALA A 185 -19.49 -4.88 1.58
CA ALA A 185 -18.54 -4.35 0.61
C ALA A 185 -17.15 -4.19 1.23
N LEU A 186 -17.05 -3.56 2.41
CA LEU A 186 -15.78 -3.41 3.15
C LEU A 186 -15.14 -4.77 3.44
N MET A 187 -15.92 -5.77 3.86
CA MET A 187 -15.43 -7.13 4.08
C MET A 187 -14.92 -7.79 2.80
N SER A 188 -15.57 -7.57 1.65
CA SER A 188 -15.10 -8.09 0.37
C SER A 188 -13.75 -7.47 -0.03
N LEU A 189 -13.58 -6.16 0.15
CA LEU A 189 -12.31 -5.45 -0.06
C LEU A 189 -11.23 -5.98 0.91
N ALA A 190 -11.61 -6.21 2.18
CA ALA A 190 -10.71 -6.73 3.19
C ALA A 190 -10.21 -8.13 2.82
N ALA A 191 -11.10 -9.00 2.34
CA ALA A 191 -10.78 -10.35 1.90
C ALA A 191 -9.81 -10.34 0.72
N VAL A 192 -10.00 -9.46 -0.27
CA VAL A 192 -9.09 -9.33 -1.42
C VAL A 192 -7.69 -8.90 -0.99
N ASN A 193 -7.57 -7.90 -0.09
CA ASN A 193 -6.27 -7.48 0.43
C ASN A 193 -5.61 -8.57 1.29
N LEU A 194 -6.40 -9.34 2.04
CA LEU A 194 -5.92 -10.45 2.85
C LEU A 194 -5.36 -11.58 1.96
N VAL A 195 -6.09 -11.95 0.90
CA VAL A 195 -5.60 -12.92 -0.09
C VAL A 195 -4.32 -12.43 -0.76
N ALA A 196 -4.27 -11.15 -1.16
CA ALA A 196 -3.07 -10.56 -1.74
C ALA A 196 -1.87 -10.60 -0.77
N LEU A 197 -2.10 -10.34 0.52
CA LEU A 197 -1.09 -10.46 1.57
C LEU A 197 -0.61 -11.90 1.73
N PHE A 198 -1.51 -12.89 1.77
CA PHE A 198 -1.14 -14.31 1.86
C PHE A 198 -0.33 -14.76 0.65
N VAL A 199 -0.77 -14.44 -0.57
CA VAL A 199 -0.05 -14.79 -1.81
C VAL A 199 1.35 -14.18 -1.81
N ARG A 200 1.47 -12.91 -1.41
CA ARG A 200 2.77 -12.23 -1.30
C ARG A 200 3.68 -12.93 -0.29
N GLU A 201 3.17 -13.23 0.90
CA GLU A 201 3.96 -13.86 1.96
C GLU A 201 4.38 -15.29 1.61
N TRP A 202 3.57 -15.99 0.81
CA TRP A 202 3.87 -17.33 0.32
C TRP A 202 4.93 -17.33 -0.79
N VAL A 203 4.80 -16.44 -1.78
CA VAL A 203 5.76 -16.33 -2.89
C VAL A 203 7.09 -15.76 -2.42
N ASN A 204 7.07 -14.83 -1.45
CA ASN A 204 8.23 -14.17 -0.84
C ASN A 204 9.36 -13.85 -1.85
N PRO A 205 9.10 -13.01 -2.87
CA PRO A 205 10.03 -12.85 -3.97
C PRO A 205 11.37 -12.24 -3.49
N PRO A 206 12.52 -12.75 -3.96
CA PRO A 206 13.83 -12.23 -3.57
C PRO A 206 13.95 -10.74 -3.95
N GLY A 207 14.28 -9.90 -2.97
CA GLY A 207 14.34 -8.43 -3.15
C GLY A 207 13.02 -7.68 -2.95
N SER A 208 11.94 -8.35 -2.49
CA SER A 208 10.68 -7.67 -2.12
C SER A 208 10.93 -6.63 -1.02
N ARG A 209 10.43 -5.40 -1.24
CA ARG A 209 10.58 -4.33 -0.26
C ARG A 209 9.41 -4.37 0.71
N ALA A 210 9.68 -4.07 1.99
CA ALA A 210 8.69 -4.17 3.06
C ALA A 210 7.44 -3.29 2.84
N TRP A 211 7.52 -2.20 2.06
CA TRP A 211 6.44 -1.20 1.94
C TRP A 211 5.11 -1.79 1.45
N LEU A 212 5.10 -2.68 0.45
CA LEU A 212 3.84 -3.22 -0.07
C LEU A 212 3.22 -4.23 0.93
N ARG A 213 4.04 -4.95 1.71
CA ARG A 213 3.53 -5.71 2.87
C ARG A 213 2.86 -4.76 3.88
N THR A 214 3.56 -3.70 4.28
CA THR A 214 3.05 -2.72 5.24
C THR A 214 1.74 -2.10 4.75
N LEU A 215 1.64 -1.75 3.46
CA LEU A 215 0.44 -1.23 2.84
C LEU A 215 -0.72 -2.23 2.89
N LEU A 216 -0.48 -3.50 2.53
CA LEU A 216 -1.49 -4.54 2.58
C LEU A 216 -1.97 -4.82 4.01
N VAL A 217 -1.05 -4.88 4.98
CA VAL A 217 -1.40 -5.05 6.40
C VAL A 217 -2.25 -3.88 6.88
N ALA A 218 -1.85 -2.64 6.58
CA ALA A 218 -2.63 -1.46 6.94
C ALA A 218 -4.04 -1.49 6.31
N ALA A 219 -4.15 -1.83 5.02
CA ALA A 219 -5.43 -1.93 4.32
C ALA A 219 -6.33 -3.00 4.95
N VAL A 220 -5.82 -4.20 5.23
CA VAL A 220 -6.56 -5.28 5.90
C VAL A 220 -7.05 -4.81 7.27
N LEU A 221 -6.18 -4.26 8.10
CA LEU A 221 -6.54 -3.82 9.46
C LEU A 221 -7.62 -2.72 9.46
N VAL A 222 -7.53 -1.75 8.55
CA VAL A 222 -8.52 -0.67 8.43
C VAL A 222 -9.86 -1.21 7.88
N LEU A 223 -9.82 -2.09 6.88
CA LEU A 223 -11.05 -2.62 6.28
C LEU A 223 -11.78 -3.60 7.21
N PHE A 224 -11.07 -4.30 8.12
CA PHE A 224 -11.69 -5.16 9.13
C PHE A 224 -12.19 -4.42 10.37
N ILE A 225 -11.49 -3.36 10.83
CA ILE A 225 -11.89 -2.66 12.05
C ILE A 225 -13.21 -1.90 11.87
N ILE A 226 -13.47 -1.33 10.69
CA ILE A 226 -14.67 -0.52 10.45
C ILE A 226 -15.96 -1.36 10.65
N PRO A 227 -16.17 -2.51 9.98
CA PRO A 227 -17.35 -3.35 10.22
C PRO A 227 -17.44 -3.93 11.63
N ALA A 228 -16.31 -4.16 12.29
CA ALA A 228 -16.30 -4.60 13.68
C ALA A 228 -16.80 -3.51 14.63
N LEU A 229 -16.39 -2.25 14.41
CA LEU A 229 -16.90 -1.11 15.17
C LEU A 229 -18.36 -0.84 14.83
N THR A 230 -18.78 -0.89 13.57
CA THR A 230 -20.21 -0.71 13.23
C THR A 230 -21.07 -1.75 13.93
N PHE A 231 -20.64 -3.01 13.97
CA PHE A 231 -21.31 -4.05 14.76
C PHE A 231 -21.35 -3.74 16.26
N VAL A 232 -20.26 -3.24 16.84
CA VAL A 232 -20.29 -2.82 18.25
C VAL A 232 -21.34 -1.73 18.43
N PHE A 233 -21.20 -0.59 17.76
CA PHE A 233 -22.04 0.60 18.01
C PHE A 233 -23.51 0.41 17.62
N SER A 234 -23.81 -0.32 16.55
CA SER A 234 -25.18 -0.46 16.02
C SER A 234 -25.80 -1.85 16.24
N GLY A 235 -25.04 -2.81 16.75
CA GLY A 235 -25.47 -4.19 16.89
C GLY A 235 -25.62 -4.93 15.55
N ALA A 236 -26.26 -6.09 15.58
CA ALA A 236 -26.51 -6.87 14.36
C ALA A 236 -27.62 -6.26 13.48
N GLY A 237 -28.53 -5.47 14.06
CA GLY A 237 -29.72 -4.97 13.36
C GLY A 237 -30.50 -6.10 12.67
N GLU A 238 -30.96 -5.85 11.44
CA GLU A 238 -31.69 -6.83 10.60
C GLU A 238 -30.79 -7.91 9.97
N HIS A 239 -29.46 -7.77 10.09
CA HIS A 239 -28.49 -8.58 9.36
C HIS A 239 -27.66 -9.45 10.30
N ALA A 240 -28.15 -10.67 10.57
CA ALA A 240 -27.52 -11.62 11.49
C ALA A 240 -26.04 -11.92 11.19
N TYR A 241 -25.61 -11.83 9.92
CA TYR A 241 -24.21 -12.06 9.53
C TYR A 241 -23.24 -11.02 10.12
N ARG A 242 -23.71 -9.85 10.56
CA ARG A 242 -22.85 -8.82 11.18
C ARG A 242 -22.19 -9.29 12.47
N VAL A 243 -22.77 -10.27 13.16
CA VAL A 243 -22.19 -10.90 14.35
C VAL A 243 -20.83 -11.52 14.07
N ALA A 244 -20.58 -11.95 12.82
CA ALA A 244 -19.31 -12.53 12.41
C ALA A 244 -18.17 -11.52 12.26
N TYR A 245 -18.45 -10.21 12.18
CA TYR A 245 -17.42 -9.20 11.93
C TYR A 245 -16.45 -9.00 13.09
N LEU A 246 -16.97 -9.02 14.32
CA LEU A 246 -16.16 -8.92 15.52
C LEU A 246 -15.17 -10.09 15.68
N PRO A 247 -15.60 -11.37 15.64
CA PRO A 247 -14.67 -12.50 15.72
C PRO A 247 -13.73 -12.55 14.51
N ALA A 248 -14.16 -12.13 13.32
CA ALA A 248 -13.28 -12.02 12.16
C ALA A 248 -12.15 -11.01 12.38
N TRP A 249 -12.47 -9.80 12.86
CA TRP A 249 -11.45 -8.79 13.19
C TRP A 249 -10.51 -9.26 14.30
N MET A 250 -11.03 -9.89 15.37
CA MET A 250 -10.19 -10.45 16.44
C MET A 250 -9.23 -11.50 15.92
N LEU A 251 -9.73 -12.42 15.07
CA LEU A 251 -8.93 -13.48 14.47
C LEU A 251 -7.80 -12.91 13.61
N ILE A 252 -8.11 -11.94 12.73
CA ILE A 252 -7.12 -11.31 11.85
C ILE A 252 -6.07 -10.53 12.64
N THR A 253 -6.50 -9.78 13.66
CA THR A 253 -5.59 -9.01 14.52
C THR A 253 -4.66 -9.94 15.32
N ALA A 254 -5.21 -11.00 15.92
CA ALA A 254 -4.43 -11.99 16.67
C ALA A 254 -3.47 -12.78 15.77
N ALA A 255 -3.95 -13.29 14.63
CA ALA A 255 -3.13 -14.02 13.66
C ALA A 255 -2.01 -13.12 13.10
N GLY A 256 -2.33 -11.88 12.75
CA GLY A 256 -1.37 -10.88 12.29
C GLY A 256 -0.30 -10.60 13.34
N TYR A 257 -0.69 -10.40 14.61
CA TYR A 257 0.23 -10.20 15.72
C TYR A 257 1.21 -11.37 15.84
N LEU A 258 0.69 -12.60 15.96
CA LEU A 258 1.51 -13.80 16.16
C LEU A 258 2.46 -14.04 14.97
N TYR A 259 1.98 -13.88 13.74
CA TYR A 259 2.78 -14.07 12.54
C TYR A 259 3.92 -13.05 12.43
N PHE A 260 3.61 -11.75 12.56
CA PHE A 260 4.63 -10.71 12.42
C PHE A 260 5.57 -10.63 13.61
N ARG A 261 5.12 -11.03 14.81
CA ARG A 261 5.95 -11.05 16.01
C ARG A 261 6.93 -12.21 16.08
N PHE A 262 6.46 -13.42 15.80
CA PHE A 262 7.25 -14.63 16.03
C PHE A 262 7.90 -15.18 14.77
N ARG A 263 7.18 -15.17 13.64
CA ARG A 263 7.66 -15.80 12.40
C ARG A 263 8.50 -14.85 11.54
N ARG A 264 7.99 -13.65 11.25
CA ARG A 264 8.67 -12.67 10.37
C ARG A 264 9.51 -11.64 11.11
N ARG A 265 9.17 -11.34 12.37
CA ARG A 265 9.83 -10.33 13.21
C ARG A 265 9.85 -8.93 12.56
N ASP A 266 8.73 -8.54 11.94
CA ASP A 266 8.56 -7.22 11.33
C ASP A 266 7.93 -6.25 12.34
N PHE A 267 8.75 -5.34 12.88
CA PHE A 267 8.31 -4.36 13.88
C PHE A 267 7.24 -3.41 13.36
N THR A 268 7.33 -2.95 12.11
CA THR A 268 6.36 -2.01 11.55
C THR A 268 4.98 -2.63 11.47
N CYS A 269 4.89 -3.90 11.07
CA CYS A 269 3.62 -4.61 11.02
C CYS A 269 3.05 -4.88 12.43
N VAL A 270 3.90 -5.24 13.40
CA VAL A 270 3.48 -5.38 14.80
C VAL A 270 2.93 -4.06 15.36
N ALA A 271 3.62 -2.94 15.09
CA ALA A 271 3.17 -1.61 15.50
C ALA A 271 1.79 -1.25 14.93
N LEU A 272 1.54 -1.55 13.65
CA LEU A 272 0.24 -1.34 13.01
C LEU A 272 -0.86 -2.19 13.65
N VAL A 273 -0.60 -3.47 13.92
CA VAL A 273 -1.57 -4.37 14.57
C VAL A 273 -1.92 -3.88 15.98
N CYS A 274 -0.92 -3.51 16.78
CA CYS A 274 -1.15 -2.99 18.13
C CYS A 274 -1.85 -1.63 18.13
N ALA A 275 -1.53 -0.74 17.18
CA ALA A 275 -2.25 0.52 16.99
C ALA A 275 -3.72 0.27 16.62
N ASN A 276 -3.99 -0.68 15.72
CA ASN A 276 -5.36 -1.05 15.34
C ASN A 276 -6.16 -1.60 16.52
N ALA A 277 -5.56 -2.49 17.32
CA ALA A 277 -6.17 -3.00 18.55
C ALA A 277 -6.44 -1.89 19.59
N ALA A 278 -5.51 -0.94 19.75
CA ALA A 278 -5.68 0.20 20.65
C ALA A 278 -6.84 1.11 20.20
N VAL A 279 -6.93 1.43 18.90
CA VAL A 279 -8.04 2.21 18.33
C VAL A 279 -9.39 1.52 18.61
N PHE A 280 -9.46 0.21 18.40
CA PHE A 280 -10.67 -0.56 18.70
C PHE A 280 -11.04 -0.48 20.19
N ALA A 281 -10.08 -0.74 21.08
CA ALA A 281 -10.29 -0.72 22.53
C ALA A 281 -10.77 0.66 23.03
N VAL A 282 -10.11 1.73 22.60
CA VAL A 282 -10.49 3.11 22.95
C VAL A 282 -11.90 3.43 22.43
N SER A 283 -12.26 2.98 21.22
CA SER A 283 -13.59 3.21 20.66
C SER A 283 -14.69 2.51 21.47
N VAL A 284 -14.45 1.26 21.89
CA VAL A 284 -15.39 0.50 22.73
C VAL A 284 -15.54 1.13 24.12
N ILE A 285 -14.43 1.52 24.75
CA ILE A 285 -14.46 2.19 26.05
C ILE A 285 -15.19 3.54 25.94
N GLY A 286 -14.90 4.29 24.87
CA GLY A 286 -15.55 5.58 24.60
C GLY A 286 -17.06 5.45 24.46
N ARG A 287 -17.56 4.40 23.82
CA ARG A 287 -19.00 4.13 23.77
C ARG A 287 -19.61 4.02 25.17
N GLY A 288 -19.02 3.20 26.04
CA GLY A 288 -19.56 2.98 27.40
C GLY A 288 -19.50 4.23 28.28
N ILE A 289 -18.52 5.11 28.05
CA ILE A 289 -18.39 6.38 28.78
C ILE A 289 -19.40 7.41 28.27
N VAL A 290 -19.63 7.50 26.95
CA VAL A 290 -20.59 8.46 26.36
C VAL A 290 -22.03 8.11 26.72
N GLU A 291 -22.36 6.83 26.95
CA GLU A 291 -23.68 6.41 27.44
C GLU A 291 -24.00 6.94 28.86
N LEU A 292 -23.02 7.47 29.60
CA LEU A 292 -23.21 8.04 30.94
C LEU A 292 -23.67 9.52 30.94
N ASP A 293 -23.87 10.12 29.75
CA ASP A 293 -24.49 11.44 29.47
C ASP A 293 -24.02 12.59 30.39
N ASP A 294 -22.70 12.81 30.41
CA ASP A 294 -22.06 13.88 31.19
C ASP A 294 -20.99 14.60 30.35
N ASP A 295 -20.88 15.92 30.47
CA ASP A 295 -19.81 16.71 29.83
C ASP A 295 -18.41 16.21 30.25
N PHE A 296 -18.32 15.58 31.42
CA PHE A 296 -17.12 14.91 31.92
C PHE A 296 -16.68 13.70 31.06
N ALA A 297 -17.59 13.07 30.29
CA ALA A 297 -17.32 11.91 29.44
C ALA A 297 -16.25 12.19 28.38
N PHE A 298 -16.33 13.36 27.72
CA PHE A 298 -15.35 13.75 26.70
C PHE A 298 -13.97 14.03 27.28
N PHE A 299 -13.92 14.63 28.47
CA PHE A 299 -12.67 14.84 29.18
C PHE A 299 -12.01 13.51 29.55
N LEU A 300 -12.76 12.55 30.11
CA LEU A 300 -12.26 11.23 30.46
C LEU A 300 -11.79 10.45 29.21
N LEU A 301 -12.53 10.53 28.11
CA LEU A 301 -12.14 9.92 26.83
C LEU A 301 -10.80 10.48 26.33
N SER A 302 -10.58 11.79 26.44
CA SER A 302 -9.31 12.42 26.04
C SER A 302 -8.12 11.88 26.85
N ILE A 303 -8.30 11.69 28.17
CA ILE A 303 -7.28 11.10 29.04
C ILE A 303 -6.98 9.66 28.61
N ILE A 304 -8.02 8.87 28.31
CA ILE A 304 -7.86 7.46 27.89
C ILE A 304 -7.12 7.37 26.55
N VAL A 305 -7.44 8.24 25.59
CA VAL A 305 -6.73 8.29 24.29
C VAL A 305 -5.26 8.61 24.50
N VAL A 306 -4.94 9.60 25.33
CA VAL A 306 -3.55 9.98 25.65
C VAL A 306 -2.83 8.84 26.39
N ALA A 307 -3.47 8.22 27.38
CA ALA A 307 -2.90 7.10 28.12
C ALA A 307 -2.67 5.87 27.22
N ALA A 308 -3.61 5.55 26.34
CA ALA A 308 -3.50 4.42 25.42
C ALA A 308 -2.37 4.64 24.39
N THR A 309 -2.27 5.84 23.81
CA THR A 309 -1.22 6.17 22.85
C THR A 309 0.16 6.23 23.51
N ALA A 310 0.28 6.82 24.70
CA ALA A 310 1.53 6.83 25.47
C ALA A 310 1.95 5.42 25.89
N GLY A 311 1.02 4.62 26.43
CA GLY A 311 1.26 3.24 26.82
C GLY A 311 1.68 2.36 25.65
N LEU A 312 1.00 2.49 24.50
CA LEU A 312 1.38 1.81 23.26
C LEU A 312 2.78 2.20 22.81
N THR A 313 3.14 3.48 22.87
CA THR A 313 4.47 3.96 22.47
C THR A 313 5.57 3.39 23.37
N VAL A 314 5.36 3.39 24.69
CA VAL A 314 6.31 2.81 25.66
C VAL A 314 6.45 1.30 25.44
N TRP A 315 5.34 0.60 25.26
CA TRP A 315 5.35 -0.84 25.01
C TRP A 315 6.06 -1.17 23.69
N LEU A 316 5.77 -0.45 22.60
CA LEU A 316 6.46 -0.62 21.31
C LEU A 316 7.96 -0.32 21.42
N ALA A 317 8.37 0.66 22.22
CA ALA A 317 9.78 0.95 22.45
C ALA A 317 10.49 -0.19 23.21
N HIS A 318 9.81 -0.83 24.16
CA HIS A 318 10.31 -2.04 24.84
C HIS A 318 10.39 -3.23 23.87
N GLU A 319 9.34 -3.43 23.08
CA GLU A 319 9.23 -4.54 22.14
C GLU A 319 10.26 -4.44 21.00
N TYR A 320 10.53 -3.23 20.53
CA TYR A 320 11.59 -2.95 19.57
C TYR A 320 12.96 -3.40 20.09
N LYS A 321 13.27 -3.14 21.37
CA LYS A 321 14.51 -3.60 22.00
C LYS A 321 14.55 -5.13 22.06
N SER A 322 13.48 -5.76 22.53
CA SER A 322 13.36 -7.23 22.63
C SER A 322 13.58 -7.93 21.27
N MET A 323 12.91 -7.45 20.22
CA MET A 323 13.05 -8.03 18.88
C MET A 323 14.44 -7.82 18.28
N LYS A 324 15.11 -6.69 18.56
CA LYS A 324 16.49 -6.44 18.12
C LYS A 324 17.50 -7.39 18.76
N HIS A 325 17.26 -7.83 19.99
CA HIS A 325 18.11 -8.82 20.67
C HIS A 325 17.95 -10.23 20.10
N LEU A 326 16.77 -10.58 19.58
CA LEU A 326 16.46 -11.89 18.99
C LEU A 326 16.91 -12.03 17.52
N SER A 327 17.29 -10.92 16.88
CA SER A 327 17.81 -10.88 15.50
C SER A 327 19.35 -10.91 15.40
N ARG A 328 20.03 -10.91 16.55
CA ARG A 328 21.47 -11.24 16.64
C ARG A 328 21.61 -12.73 16.91
#